data_AF-A0A7W3J3U7-F1
#
_entry.id   AF-A0A7W3J3U7-F1
#
_cell.length_a   1.000
_cell.length_b   1.000
_cell.length_c   1.000
_cell.angle_alpha   90.00
_cell.angle_beta   90.00
_cell.angle_gamma   90.00
#
_symmetry.space_group_name_H-M   'P 1'
#
loop_
_entity.id
_entity.type
_entity.pdbx_description
1 polymer ?
#
loop_
_entity_poly.entity_id
_entity_poly.type
_entity_poly.pdbx_seq_one_letter_code
_entity_poly.pdbx_strand_id
1 'polypeptide(L)'
;MAGKHGQELGADLGALWYAGNHDLPQVADDYWVAWAATPSSTSGSCRRGGGLGVDPGASIDAFEDRINKMLLDTNIALTEVGKALCWVADEYRRTDESCEAEFNRRRAALQAAGGA
;
A
#
# COMPACT_ATOMS: atom_id res chain seq x y z
N MET A 1 -13.60 9.13 -1.81
CA MET A 1 -13.77 10.17 -0.78
C MET A 1 -14.86 11.10 -1.25
N ALA A 2 -15.97 11.15 -0.52
CA ALA A 2 -17.16 11.92 -0.92
C ALA A 2 -17.63 12.87 0.19
N GLY A 3 -16.84 13.02 1.27
CA GLY A 3 -17.16 13.91 2.37
C GLY A 3 -17.37 15.34 1.91
N LYS A 4 -18.57 15.86 2.12
CA LYS A 4 -18.96 17.24 1.77
C LYS A 4 -18.71 18.21 2.93
N HIS A 5 -18.40 17.66 4.11
CA HIS A 5 -18.19 18.38 5.36
C HIS A 5 -16.91 17.89 6.09
N GLY A 6 -16.30 18.74 6.92
CA GLY A 6 -15.02 18.45 7.58
C GLY A 6 -15.01 17.19 8.45
N GLN A 7 -16.13 16.85 9.10
CA GLN A 7 -16.25 15.62 9.89
C GLN A 7 -16.21 14.36 9.03
N GLU A 8 -16.85 14.39 7.85
CA GLU A 8 -16.86 13.26 6.91
C GLU A 8 -15.48 13.09 6.27
N LEU A 9 -14.81 14.20 5.94
CA LEU A 9 -13.42 14.15 5.46
C LEU A 9 -12.50 13.56 6.53
N GLY A 10 -12.64 13.96 7.80
CA GLY A 10 -11.86 13.39 8.89
C GLY A 10 -12.06 11.88 9.06
N ALA A 11 -13.30 11.40 8.92
CA ALA A 11 -13.60 9.97 8.94
C ALA A 11 -12.99 9.23 7.74
N ASP A 12 -13.09 9.79 6.53
CA ASP A 12 -12.48 9.24 5.32
C ASP A 12 -10.94 9.14 5.47
N LEU A 13 -10.28 10.18 5.99
CA LEU A 13 -8.83 10.19 6.23
C LEU A 13 -8.42 9.17 7.30
N GLY A 14 -9.23 9.03 8.37
CA GLY A 14 -9.02 8.00 9.39
C GLY A 14 -9.12 6.59 8.82
N ALA A 15 -10.07 6.35 7.92
CA ALA A 15 -10.20 5.06 7.24
C ALA A 15 -9.01 4.77 6.31
N LEU A 16 -8.50 5.78 5.57
CA LEU A 16 -7.30 5.63 4.74
C LEU A 16 -6.06 5.31 5.57
N TRP A 17 -5.88 6.01 6.69
CA TRP A 17 -4.78 5.74 7.61
C TRP A 17 -4.88 4.32 8.20
N TYR A 18 -6.07 3.90 8.62
CA TYR A 18 -6.27 2.55 9.16
C TYR A 18 -5.97 1.48 8.10
N ALA A 19 -6.51 1.63 6.88
CA ALA A 19 -6.25 0.70 5.79
C ALA A 19 -4.75 0.63 5.44
N GLY A 20 -4.06 1.77 5.43
CA GLY A 20 -2.63 1.83 5.14
C GLY A 20 -1.74 1.27 6.25
N ASN A 21 -2.14 1.42 7.52
CA ASN A 21 -1.36 1.02 8.68
C ASN A 21 -1.66 -0.39 9.19
N HIS A 22 -2.84 -0.93 8.86
CA HIS A 22 -3.32 -2.22 9.38
C HIS A 22 -3.66 -3.22 8.27
N ASP A 23 -4.60 -2.88 7.39
CA ASP A 23 -5.16 -3.86 6.45
C ASP A 23 -4.18 -4.24 5.33
N LEU A 24 -3.59 -3.23 4.66
CA LEU A 24 -2.64 -3.48 3.57
C LEU A 24 -1.35 -4.18 4.01
N PRO A 25 -0.74 -3.84 5.16
CA PRO A 25 0.38 -4.61 5.69
C PRO A 25 0.03 -6.08 5.97
N GLN A 26 -1.17 -6.37 6.48
CA GLN A 26 -1.60 -7.75 6.72
C GLN A 26 -1.70 -8.53 5.40
N VAL A 27 -2.35 -7.95 4.39
CA VAL A 27 -2.44 -8.61 3.06
C VAL A 27 -1.05 -8.75 2.43
N ALA A 28 -0.17 -7.75 2.58
CA ALA A 28 1.20 -7.86 2.09
C ALA A 28 1.94 -9.04 2.74
N ASP A 29 1.77 -9.27 4.05
CA ASP A 29 2.37 -10.40 4.75
C ASP A 29 1.87 -11.74 4.20
N ASP A 30 0.58 -11.87 3.88
CA ASP A 30 0.04 -13.09 3.23
C ASP A 30 0.75 -13.40 1.90
N TYR A 31 1.04 -12.38 1.09
CA TYR A 31 1.82 -12.53 -0.15
C TYR A 31 3.28 -12.89 0.11
N TRP A 32 3.88 -12.37 1.18
CA TRP A 32 5.24 -12.73 1.59
C TRP A 32 5.32 -14.19 2.03
N VAL A 33 4.35 -14.65 2.83
CA VAL A 33 4.24 -16.05 3.26
C VAL A 33 4.05 -16.98 2.06
N ALA A 34 3.19 -16.61 1.10
CA ALA A 34 3.00 -17.37 -0.13
C ALA A 34 4.27 -17.44 -0.99
N TRP A 35 4.99 -16.32 -1.11
CA TRP A 35 6.28 -16.28 -1.79
C TRP A 35 7.30 -17.19 -1.11
N ALA A 36 7.45 -17.10 0.22
CA ALA A 36 8.39 -17.90 1.00
C ALA A 36 8.08 -19.41 0.96
N ALA A 37 6.81 -19.78 0.75
CA ALA A 37 6.39 -21.17 0.59
C ALA A 37 6.64 -21.74 -0.81
N THR A 38 7.02 -20.90 -1.79
CA THR A 38 7.29 -21.37 -3.15
C THR A 38 8.67 -22.06 -3.20
N PRO A 39 8.76 -23.31 -3.67
CA PRO A 39 10.03 -24.03 -3.79
C PRO A 39 11.00 -23.30 -4.72
N SER A 40 12.30 -23.40 -4.45
CA SER A 40 13.36 -22.75 -5.24
C SER A 40 13.73 -23.50 -6.54
N SER A 41 13.25 -24.73 -6.72
CA SER A 41 13.38 -25.51 -7.96
C SER A 41 12.58 -26.80 -7.88
N THR A 42 11.73 -27.08 -8.86
CA THR A 42 11.10 -28.40 -9.05
C THR A 42 11.63 -29.16 -10.27
N SER A 43 12.41 -28.53 -11.15
CA SER A 43 12.98 -29.21 -12.34
C SER A 43 13.78 -30.46 -12.01
N GLY A 44 14.55 -30.46 -10.91
CA GLY A 44 15.27 -31.65 -10.45
C GLY A 44 14.37 -32.85 -10.14
N SER A 45 13.15 -32.60 -9.67
CA SER A 45 12.15 -33.62 -9.33
C SER A 45 11.32 -34.07 -10.54
N CYS A 46 11.15 -33.20 -11.53
CA CYS A 46 10.41 -33.48 -12.76
C CYS A 46 11.28 -34.05 -13.89
N ARG A 47 12.59 -34.15 -13.68
CA ARG A 47 13.55 -34.71 -14.64
C ARG A 47 13.31 -36.21 -14.83
N ARG A 48 12.64 -36.59 -15.92
CA ARG A 48 12.49 -37.99 -16.31
C ARG A 48 13.81 -38.51 -16.92
N GLY A 49 14.36 -39.58 -16.35
CA GLY A 49 15.66 -40.17 -16.72
C GLY A 49 15.75 -40.85 -18.10
N GLY A 50 14.74 -40.71 -18.97
CA GLY A 50 14.71 -41.29 -20.31
C GLY A 50 14.87 -40.19 -21.36
N GLY A 51 16.09 -39.94 -21.79
CA GLY A 51 16.43 -38.92 -22.78
C GLY A 51 15.61 -39.03 -24.08
N LEU A 52 15.47 -37.88 -24.76
CA LEU A 52 14.77 -37.59 -26.02
C LEU A 52 13.44 -36.81 -25.91
N GLY A 53 13.38 -35.78 -25.05
CA GLY A 53 12.30 -34.79 -25.07
C GLY A 53 12.71 -33.46 -24.43
N VAL A 54 12.01 -32.37 -24.78
CA VAL A 54 12.12 -31.05 -24.10
C VAL A 54 11.97 -31.27 -22.61
N ASP A 55 12.88 -30.73 -21.81
CA ASP A 55 12.84 -30.86 -20.35
C ASP A 55 11.59 -30.16 -19.80
N PRO A 56 10.55 -30.91 -19.34
CA PRO A 56 9.37 -30.29 -18.78
C PRO A 56 9.69 -29.55 -17.48
N GLY A 57 10.79 -29.89 -16.80
CA GLY A 57 11.26 -29.19 -15.62
C GLY A 57 11.63 -27.73 -15.91
N ALA A 58 12.27 -27.45 -17.05
CA ALA A 58 12.65 -26.08 -17.42
C ALA A 58 11.43 -25.16 -17.60
N SER A 59 10.31 -25.68 -18.12
CA SER A 59 9.07 -24.92 -18.22
C SER A 59 8.42 -24.68 -16.86
N ILE A 60 8.54 -25.63 -15.93
CA ILE A 60 8.00 -25.49 -14.57
C ILE A 60 8.80 -24.44 -13.80
N ASP A 61 10.14 -24.50 -13.85
CA ASP A 61 11.01 -23.48 -13.25
C ASP A 61 10.67 -22.06 -13.79
N ALA A 62 10.42 -21.92 -15.10
CA ALA A 62 10.05 -20.63 -15.68
C ALA A 62 8.68 -20.11 -15.19
N PHE A 63 7.71 -21.01 -14.94
CA PHE A 63 6.44 -20.63 -14.31
C PHE A 63 6.61 -20.28 -12.83
N GLU A 64 7.44 -21.02 -12.11
CA GLU A 64 7.78 -20.75 -10.70
C GLU A 64 8.44 -19.39 -10.54
N ASP A 65 9.43 -19.06 -11.35
CA ASP A 65 10.08 -17.74 -11.36
C ASP A 65 9.07 -16.61 -11.57
N ARG A 66 8.12 -16.81 -12.49
CA ARG A 66 7.07 -15.82 -12.77
C ARG A 66 6.11 -15.67 -11.60
N ILE A 67 5.68 -16.77 -10.98
CA ILE A 67 4.81 -16.75 -9.80
C ILE A 67 5.54 -16.08 -8.63
N ASN A 68 6.80 -16.45 -8.37
CA ASN A 68 7.65 -15.84 -7.36
C ASN A 68 7.75 -14.33 -7.54
N LYS A 69 8.06 -13.89 -8.76
CA LYS A 69 8.13 -12.47 -9.09
C LYS A 69 6.79 -11.77 -8.85
N MET A 70 5.67 -12.35 -9.29
CA MET A 70 4.35 -11.76 -9.10
C MET A 70 3.96 -11.63 -7.62
N LEU A 71 4.24 -12.65 -6.80
CA LEU A 71 3.95 -12.62 -5.37
C LEU A 71 4.78 -11.53 -4.67
N LEU A 72 6.08 -11.46 -4.95
CA LEU A 72 6.97 -10.47 -4.36
C LEU A 72 6.64 -9.04 -4.83
N ASP A 73 6.44 -8.84 -6.12
CA ASP A 73 6.06 -7.53 -6.68
C ASP A 73 4.73 -7.05 -6.06
N THR A 74 3.77 -7.96 -5.81
CA THR A 74 2.49 -7.64 -5.17
C THR A 74 2.66 -7.26 -3.70
N ASN A 75 3.46 -8.01 -2.93
CA ASN A 75 3.81 -7.66 -1.54
C ASN A 75 4.39 -6.24 -1.46
N ILE A 76 5.37 -5.93 -2.32
CA ILE A 76 6.00 -4.61 -2.37
C ILE A 76 4.97 -3.54 -2.72
N ALA A 77 4.16 -3.77 -3.75
CA ALA A 77 3.14 -2.81 -4.18
C ALA A 77 2.14 -2.50 -3.06
N LEU A 78 1.63 -3.52 -2.35
CA LEU A 78 0.70 -3.33 -1.24
C LEU A 78 1.34 -2.56 -0.08
N THR A 79 2.60 -2.85 0.23
CA THR A 79 3.37 -2.14 1.27
C THR A 79 3.55 -0.67 0.93
N GLU A 80 3.92 -0.35 -0.32
CA GLU A 80 4.11 1.04 -0.76
C GLU A 80 2.79 1.80 -0.85
N VAL A 81 1.71 1.16 -1.31
CA VAL A 81 0.37 1.77 -1.28
C VAL A 81 -0.05 2.05 0.16
N GLY A 82 0.19 1.13 1.09
CA GLY A 82 -0.13 1.35 2.51
C GLY A 82 0.58 2.59 3.08
N LYS A 83 1.88 2.72 2.83
CA LYS A 83 2.64 3.93 3.20
C LYS A 83 2.07 5.20 2.57
N ALA A 84 1.75 5.14 1.28
CA ALA A 84 1.20 6.28 0.56
C ALA A 84 -0.16 6.73 1.13
N LEU A 85 -1.03 5.79 1.52
CA LEU A 85 -2.30 6.12 2.17
C LEU A 85 -2.10 6.83 3.50
N CYS A 86 -1.17 6.35 4.34
CA CYS A 86 -0.83 7.01 5.60
C CYS A 86 -0.28 8.42 5.36
N TRP A 87 0.61 8.59 4.38
CA TRP A 87 1.15 9.91 4.04
C TRP A 87 0.09 10.88 3.55
N VAL A 88 -0.82 10.43 2.69
CA VAL A 88 -1.94 11.25 2.23
C VAL A 88 -2.80 11.67 3.42
N ALA A 89 -3.16 10.73 4.31
CA ALA A 89 -3.96 11.05 5.49
C ALA A 89 -3.27 12.11 6.39
N ASP A 90 -1.98 11.97 6.64
CA ASP A 90 -1.20 12.91 7.44
C ASP A 90 -1.07 14.29 6.79
N GLU A 91 -0.86 14.34 5.47
CA GLU A 91 -0.68 15.61 4.75
C GLU A 91 -1.98 16.42 4.70
N TYR A 92 -3.11 15.76 4.48
CA TYR A 92 -4.42 16.42 4.53
C TYR A 92 -4.71 16.95 5.93
N ARG A 93 -4.42 16.18 6.99
CA ARG A 93 -4.57 16.64 8.38
C ARG A 93 -3.74 17.90 8.65
N ARG A 94 -2.46 17.91 8.25
CA ARG A 94 -1.57 19.06 8.43
C ARG A 94 -2.06 20.30 7.68
N THR A 95 -2.56 20.10 6.46
CA THR A 95 -3.09 21.19 5.64
C THR A 95 -4.31 21.81 6.31
N ASP A 96 -5.23 21.00 6.85
CA ASP A 96 -6.43 21.49 7.53
C ASP A 96 -6.08 22.28 8.81
N GLU A 97 -5.13 21.79 9.61
CA GLU A 97 -4.60 22.50 10.78
C GLU A 97 -3.97 23.86 10.40
N SER A 98 -3.23 23.91 9.29
CA SER A 98 -2.63 25.15 8.78
C SER A 98 -3.69 26.15 8.31
N CYS A 99 -4.74 25.67 7.63
CA CYS A 99 -5.86 26.50 7.19
C CYS A 99 -6.63 27.10 8.38
N GLU A 100 -6.91 26.31 9.42
CA GLU A 100 -7.56 26.80 10.64
C GLU A 100 -6.70 27.87 11.34
N ALA A 101 -5.39 27.65 11.45
CA ALA A 101 -4.48 28.61 12.06
C ALA A 101 -4.45 29.95 11.32
N GLU A 102 -4.37 29.95 9.99
CA GLU A 102 -4.37 31.18 9.18
C GLU A 102 -5.74 31.88 9.22
N PHE A 103 -6.85 31.13 9.20
CA PHE A 103 -8.18 31.70 9.39
C PHE A 103 -8.29 32.45 10.73
N ASN A 104 -7.87 31.81 11.83
CA ASN A 104 -7.90 32.40 13.15
C ASN A 104 -6.99 33.65 13.24
N ARG A 105 -5.80 33.60 12.64
CA ARG A 105 -4.90 34.75 12.55
C ARG A 105 -5.55 35.93 11.83
N ARG A 106 -6.17 35.69 10.67
CA ARG A 106 -6.85 36.76 9.90
C ARG A 106 -8.08 37.29 10.62
N ARG A 107 -8.87 36.43 11.26
CA ARG A 107 -10.02 36.85 12.05
C ARG A 107 -9.59 37.80 13.18
N ALA A 108 -8.54 37.45 13.92
CA ALA A 108 -8.00 38.30 14.99
C ALA A 108 -7.52 39.65 14.45
N ALA A 109 -6.80 39.66 13.32
CA ALA A 109 -6.33 40.90 12.69
C ALA A 109 -7.49 41.81 12.25
N LEU A 110 -8.55 41.24 11.65
CA LEU A 110 -9.73 42.00 11.22
C LEU A 110 -10.54 42.54 12.40
N GLN A 111 -10.69 41.77 13.47
CA GLN A 111 -11.37 42.22 14.69
C GLN A 111 -10.62 43.38 15.36
N ALA A 112 -9.29 43.32 15.39
CA ALA A 112 -8.46 44.41 15.89
C ALA A 112 -8.58 45.68 15.02
N ALA A 113 -8.73 45.53 13.70
CA ALA A 113 -8.85 46.64 12.76
C ALA A 113 -10.25 47.29 12.73
N GLY A 114 -11.32 46.53 12.97
CA GLY A 114 -12.70 47.03 12.99
C GLY A 114 -13.16 47.64 14.32
N GLY A 115 -12.31 47.64 15.34
CA GLY A 115 -12.57 48.23 16.67
C GLY A 115 -11.92 49.59 16.92
N ALA A 116 -11.36 50.22 15.89
CA ALA A 116 -10.83 51.60 15.89
C ALA A 116 -11.81 52.55 15.20
#